data_AF-A0A930B2A5-F1
#
_entry.id   AF-A0A930B2A5-F1
#
_cell.length_a   1.000
_cell.length_b   1.000
_cell.length_c   1.000
_cell.angle_alpha   90.00
_cell.angle_beta   90.00
_cell.angle_gamma   90.00
#
_symmetry.space_group_name_H-M   'P 1'
#
loop_
_entity.id
_entity.type
_entity.pdbx_description
1 polymer ?
#
loop_
_entity_poly.entity_id
_entity_poly.type
_entity_poly.pdbx_seq_one_letter_code
_entity_poly.pdbx_strand_id
1 'polypeptide(L)' 'HILHDNYDRCVRIPMVAEARSLNLSNCVAICVYEVLDQLGFPELSHTEVIKGKDFLQQFD' A
#
# COMPACT_ATOMS: atom_id res chain seq x y z
N HIS A 1 -7.68 -2.89 27.15
CA HIS A 1 -7.13 -1.82 26.28
C HIS A 1 -7.19 -2.34 24.86
N ILE A 2 -7.76 -1.61 23.89
CA ILE A 2 -8.17 -2.16 22.58
C ILE A 2 -7.08 -3.04 21.93
N LEU A 3 -5.82 -2.59 21.93
CA LEU A 3 -4.70 -3.36 21.35
C LEU A 3 -4.32 -4.60 22.15
N HIS A 4 -4.38 -4.53 23.48
CA HIS A 4 -4.06 -5.67 24.35
C HIS A 4 -5.10 -6.78 24.16
N ASP A 5 -6.37 -6.41 24.04
CA ASP A 5 -7.48 -7.34 23.96
C ASP A 5 -7.64 -7.96 22.55
N ASN A 6 -6.88 -7.46 21.55
CA ASN A 6 -6.88 -7.93 20.15
C ASN A 6 -5.45 -8.17 19.62
N TYR A 7 -4.51 -8.53 20.51
CA TYR A 7 -3.08 -8.60 20.19
C TYR A 7 -2.76 -9.59 19.06
N ASP A 8 -3.52 -10.69 18.99
CA ASP A 8 -3.44 -11.71 17.95
C ASP A 8 -3.78 -11.19 16.54
N ARG A 9 -4.51 -10.08 16.46
CA ARG A 9 -4.90 -9.40 15.22
C ARG A 9 -4.06 -8.16 14.94
N CYS A 10 -3.12 -7.81 15.81
CA CYS A 10 -2.23 -6.68 15.60
C CYS A 10 -1.17 -7.02 14.55
N VAL A 11 -0.96 -6.08 13.61
CA VAL A 11 0.09 -6.17 12.60
C VAL A 11 1.08 -5.03 12.81
N ARG A 12 2.37 -5.31 12.62
CA ARG A 12 3.45 -4.31 12.66
C ARG A 12 4.07 -4.15 11.28
N ILE A 13 4.04 -2.94 10.74
CA ILE A 13 4.86 -2.58 9.58
C ILE A 13 6.31 -2.44 10.06
N PRO A 14 7.28 -3.18 9.49
CA PRO A 14 8.68 -3.04 9.86
C PRO A 14 9.20 -1.61 9.64
N MET A 15 9.99 -1.11 10.59
CA MET A 15 10.56 0.23 10.56
C MET A 15 12.01 0.18 11.09
N VAL A 16 12.84 1.12 10.64
CA VAL A 16 14.17 1.35 11.24
C VAL A 16 14.05 1.79 12.70
N ALA A 17 15.05 1.48 13.52
CA ALA A 17 14.98 1.64 14.99
C ALA A 17 14.84 3.11 15.43
N GLU A 18 15.39 4.03 14.66
CA GLU A 18 15.39 5.47 14.92
C GLU A 18 14.04 6.13 14.58
N ALA A 19 13.19 5.46 13.80
CA ALA A 19 11.88 5.96 13.41
C ALA A 19 10.80 5.55 14.43
N ARG A 20 9.91 6.49 14.78
CA ARG A 20 8.87 6.26 15.79
C ARG A 20 7.56 5.72 15.23
N SER A 21 7.12 6.24 14.09
CA SER A 21 5.92 5.79 13.39
C SER A 21 5.90 6.34 11.97
N LEU A 22 5.14 5.68 11.09
CA LEU A 22 4.70 6.29 9.84
C LEU A 22 3.49 7.19 10.10
N ASN A 23 3.20 8.07 9.16
CA ASN A 23 1.90 8.75 9.12
C ASN A 23 0.79 7.69 8.97
N LEU A 24 -0.34 7.91 9.64
CA LEU A 24 -1.53 7.07 9.52
C LEU A 24 -1.94 6.81 8.06
N SER A 25 -1.98 7.83 7.20
CA SER A 25 -2.37 7.67 5.80
C SER A 25 -1.41 6.75 5.05
N ASN A 26 -0.11 6.84 5.35
CA ASN A 26 0.91 5.98 4.74
C ASN A 26 0.77 4.53 5.21
N CYS A 27 0.51 4.30 6.50
CA CYS A 27 0.21 2.97 7.02
C CYS A 27 -1.00 2.34 6.32
N VAL A 28 -2.10 3.10 6.19
CA VAL A 28 -3.32 2.62 5.54
C VAL A 28 -3.05 2.30 4.06
N ALA A 29 -2.37 3.18 3.34
CA ALA A 29 -2.05 2.96 1.93
C ALA A 29 -1.21 1.69 1.73
N ILE A 30 -0.17 1.47 2.53
CA ILE A 30 0.67 0.26 2.47
C ILE A 30 -0.17 -0.99 2.71
N CYS A 31 -0.95 -1.04 3.81
CA CYS A 31 -1.74 -2.21 4.15
C CYS A 31 -2.81 -2.53 3.09
N VAL A 32 -3.48 -1.50 2.55
CA VAL A 32 -4.50 -1.69 1.52
C VAL A 32 -3.89 -2.19 0.22
N TYR A 33 -2.78 -1.59 -0.24
CA TYR A 33 -2.15 -2.01 -1.48
C TYR A 33 -1.47 -3.38 -1.39
N GLU A 34 -0.94 -3.77 -0.23
CA GLU A 34 -0.43 -5.13 0.01
C GLU A 34 -1.52 -6.18 -0.21
N VAL A 35 -2.71 -5.96 0.36
CA VAL A 35 -3.84 -6.88 0.17
C VAL A 35 -4.35 -6.82 -1.28
N LEU A 36 -4.41 -5.64 -1.88
CA LEU A 36 -4.82 -5.52 -3.29
C LEU A 36 -3.85 -6.24 -4.22
N ASP A 37 -2.54 -6.18 -3.98
CA ASP A 37 -1.53 -6.91 -4.77
C ASP A 37 -1.73 -8.42 -4.69
N GLN A 38 -1.92 -8.95 -3.46
CA GLN A 38 -2.24 -10.37 -3.25
C GLN A 38 -3.52 -10.81 -3.96
N LEU A 39 -4.50 -9.89 -4.11
CA LEU A 39 -5.75 -10.12 -4.83
C LEU A 39 -5.65 -9.85 -6.34
N GLY A 40 -4.49 -9.39 -6.85
CA GLY A 40 -4.28 -9.08 -8.25
C GLY A 40 -4.92 -7.76 -8.70
N PHE A 41 -5.05 -6.78 -7.81
CA PHE A 41 -5.62 -5.44 -8.05
C PHE A 41 -6.99 -5.45 -8.75
N PRO A 42 -8.00 -6.17 -8.19
CA PRO A 42 -9.31 -6.27 -8.82
C PRO A 42 -9.92 -4.88 -9.05
N GLU A 43 -10.54 -4.69 -10.22
CA GLU A 43 -11.24 -3.46 -10.62
C GLU A 43 -10.36 -2.20 -10.71
N LEU A 44 -9.04 -2.33 -10.58
CA LEU A 44 -8.08 -1.25 -10.80
C LEU A 44 -7.42 -1.37 -12.17
N SER A 45 -6.97 -0.23 -12.70
CA SER A 45 -6.21 -0.23 -13.95
C SER A 45 -4.76 -0.60 -13.69
N HIS A 46 -4.26 -1.60 -14.42
CA HIS A 46 -2.84 -1.99 -14.42
C HIS A 46 -1.98 -1.11 -15.34
N THR A 47 -2.59 -0.22 -16.10
CA THR A 47 -1.91 0.66 -17.05
C THR A 47 -2.36 2.10 -16.85
N GLU A 48 -1.54 3.05 -17.28
CA GLU A 48 -1.93 4.46 -17.34
C GLU A 48 -3.08 4.59 -18.37
N VAL A 49 -4.20 5.18 -17.95
CA VAL A 49 -5.44 5.26 -18.76
C VAL A 49 -5.61 6.62 -19.43
N ILE A 50 -5.11 7.71 -18.84
CA ILE A 50 -5.41 9.07 -19.28
C ILE A 50 -4.59 9.43 -20.54
N LYS A 51 -3.34 9.00 -20.59
CA LYS A 51 -2.36 9.20 -21.66
C LYS A 51 -2.07 7.92 -22.44
N GLY A 52 -2.34 6.76 -21.84
CA GLY A 52 -2.20 5.44 -22.45
C GLY A 52 -0.94 4.70 -22.00
N LYS A 53 -0.99 3.37 -22.07
CA LYS A 53 0.04 2.44 -21.58
C LYS A 53 1.46 2.79 -22.03
N ASP A 54 1.61 3.21 -23.29
CA ASP A 54 2.91 3.42 -23.92
C ASP A 54 3.28 4.91 -24.03
N PHE A 55 2.61 5.81 -23.27
CA PHE A 55 2.84 7.25 -23.34
C PHE A 55 4.32 7.65 -23.23
N LEU A 56 5.08 7.01 -22.34
CA LEU A 56 6.50 7.32 -22.16
C LEU A 56 7.40 6.83 -23.31
N GLN A 57 6.95 5.86 -24.10
CA GLN A 57 7.70 5.33 -25.25
C GLN A 57 7.52 6.18 -26.52
N GLN A 58 6.64 7.19 -26.47
CA GLN A 58 6.34 8.08 -27.61
C GLN A 58 7.30 9.27 -27.70
N PHE A 59 8.19 9.42 -26.71
CA PHE A 59 9.24 10.44 -26.72
C PHE A 59 10.55 9.75 -27.09
N ASP A 60 11.01 10.00 -28.33
CA ASP A 60 12.36 9.67 -28.78
C ASP A 60 13.41 10.51 -28.05
#